data_AF-A0A1F8KH88-F1
#
_entry.id   AF-A0A1F8KH88-F1
#
_cell.length_a   1.000
_cell.length_b   1.000
_cell.length_c   1.000
_cell.angle_alpha   90.00
_cell.angle_beta   90.00
_cell.angle_gamma   90.00
#
_symmetry.space_group_name_H-M   'P 1'
#
loop_
_entity.id
_entity.type
_entity.pdbx_description
1 polymer ?
#
loop_
_entity_poly.entity_id
_entity_poly.type
_entity_poly.pdbx_seq_one_letter_code
_entity_poly.pdbx_strand_id
1 'polypeptide(L)'
;MNSAFGSLLKLFGVSKAPVTPPAPQPVSHPDSSTEPARIVTARVLLVIYDPVMDTVTGEKLSSKMNWQRVDALMTGFITDIATTSGGLARYQVVKRVELNEFPAKTDGFRYTPTSYMAVLRGGNPHTPSMADYQTLLTQLNILQQVNNREIDEVWLFAFPHAGFYESRMAGKGAFWCNSPAMENTSSCSRKFVIMGFSYERQVGEMLESFGHRSESILIKTFQKAPPGKNPYERFSRYDKQNPGQAEVGNIHFAPNSESDYDWNNPRLVSSHCDDWLNFPRLPGPARQVNADEWGNGNIRLHHKWWLRHLPKVSGRTGSVANNWWQYLIDPNLIDL
;
A
#
# COMPACT_ATOMS: atom_id res chain seq x y z
N MET A 1 -0.49 67.79 -40.91
CA MET A 1 -0.34 69.01 -40.09
C MET A 1 -1.71 69.39 -39.57
N ASN A 2 -2.01 69.12 -38.30
CA ASN A 2 -2.95 69.89 -37.50
C ASN A 2 -2.74 69.49 -36.04
N SER A 3 -2.20 70.44 -35.30
CA SER A 3 -2.10 70.43 -33.85
C SER A 3 -3.38 71.05 -33.31
N ALA A 4 -4.04 70.41 -32.35
CA ALA A 4 -4.94 71.08 -31.43
C ALA A 4 -5.04 70.28 -30.12
N PHE A 5 -4.43 70.85 -29.08
CA PHE A 5 -4.88 70.94 -27.69
C PHE A 5 -6.10 70.13 -27.23
N GLY A 6 -6.00 69.56 -26.02
CA GLY A 6 -7.16 69.46 -25.12
C GLY A 6 -7.13 68.29 -24.14
N SER A 7 -6.66 68.54 -22.92
CA SER A 7 -6.73 67.67 -21.75
C SER A 7 -8.18 67.30 -21.38
N LEU A 8 -8.47 66.05 -20.98
CA LEU A 8 -9.20 65.70 -19.75
C LEU A 8 -9.39 64.17 -19.58
N LEU A 9 -9.52 63.73 -18.32
CA LEU A 9 -9.73 62.36 -17.80
C LEU A 9 -8.49 61.45 -17.64
N LYS A 10 -7.72 61.73 -16.60
CA LYS A 10 -7.18 60.68 -15.73
C LYS A 10 -8.15 60.49 -14.57
N LEU A 11 -8.78 59.32 -14.49
CA LEU A 11 -9.28 58.65 -13.28
C LEU A 11 -10.14 57.49 -13.78
N PHE A 12 -9.60 56.28 -13.79
CA PHE A 12 -10.18 55.04 -13.26
C PHE A 12 -9.19 53.90 -13.52
N GLY A 13 -8.99 53.10 -12.48
CA GLY A 13 -7.78 52.31 -12.26
C GLY A 13 -7.63 51.12 -13.18
N VAL A 14 -6.37 50.84 -13.51
CA VAL A 14 -5.93 49.56 -14.06
C VAL A 14 -6.16 48.51 -12.97
N SER A 15 -7.16 47.64 -13.16
CA SER A 15 -7.38 46.47 -12.32
C SER A 15 -6.11 45.60 -12.34
N LYS A 16 -5.41 45.52 -11.21
CA LYS A 16 -4.36 44.53 -11.00
C LYS A 16 -5.00 43.14 -11.11
N ALA A 17 -4.44 42.31 -12.00
CA ALA A 17 -4.77 40.89 -12.03
C ALA A 17 -4.63 40.29 -10.62
N PRO A 18 -5.50 39.37 -10.20
CA PRO A 18 -5.39 38.71 -8.90
C PRO A 18 -4.03 38.05 -8.80
N VAL A 19 -3.23 38.47 -7.82
CA VAL A 19 -1.99 37.79 -7.46
C VAL A 19 -2.39 36.41 -6.96
N THR A 20 -2.13 35.37 -7.75
CA THR A 20 -2.24 33.99 -7.30
C THR A 20 -1.36 33.84 -6.05
N PRO A 21 -1.90 33.32 -4.92
CA PRO A 21 -1.08 33.04 -3.75
C PRO A 21 0.08 32.12 -4.16
N PRO A 22 1.30 32.37 -3.70
CA PRO A 22 2.39 31.43 -3.92
C PRO A 22 1.96 30.05 -3.41
N ALA A 23 2.26 29.01 -4.17
CA ALA A 23 2.03 27.63 -3.74
C ALA A 23 2.62 27.44 -2.33
N PRO A 24 1.94 26.73 -1.42
CA PRO A 24 2.47 26.45 -0.09
C PRO A 24 3.88 25.88 -0.24
N GLN A 25 4.88 26.53 0.35
CA GLN A 25 6.22 25.97 0.37
C GLN A 25 6.17 24.64 1.14
N PRO A 26 6.85 23.58 0.64
CA PRO A 26 6.94 22.33 1.37
C PRO A 26 7.48 22.62 2.77
N VAL A 27 6.79 22.12 3.80
CA VAL A 27 7.28 22.22 5.17
C VAL A 27 8.51 21.33 5.27
N SER A 28 9.72 21.92 5.26
CA SER A 28 10.94 21.17 5.48
C SER A 28 11.12 20.91 6.97
N HIS A 29 11.06 19.64 7.36
CA HIS A 29 11.41 19.23 8.71
C HIS A 29 12.93 19.12 8.83
N PRO A 30 13.55 19.73 9.87
CA PRO A 30 15.00 19.65 10.04
C PRO A 30 15.44 18.22 10.36
N ASP A 31 16.67 17.89 9.97
CA ASP A 31 17.28 16.61 10.34
C ASP A 31 17.42 16.49 11.86
N SER A 32 17.29 15.26 12.35
CA SER A 32 17.38 14.95 13.78
C SER A 32 17.97 13.56 13.96
N SER A 33 18.95 13.39 14.85
CA SER A 33 19.43 12.06 15.22
C SER A 33 18.61 11.41 16.33
N THR A 34 17.74 12.18 17.00
CA THR A 34 17.07 11.79 18.25
C THR A 34 15.55 11.79 18.17
N GLU A 35 14.95 12.16 17.04
CA GLU A 35 13.49 12.06 16.85
C GLU A 35 13.03 10.62 17.13
N PRO A 36 12.12 10.38 18.08
CA PRO A 36 11.77 9.02 18.47
C PRO A 36 11.08 8.26 17.32
N ALA A 37 11.40 6.97 17.19
CA ALA A 37 10.69 6.10 16.25
C ALA A 37 9.22 5.98 16.68
N ARG A 38 8.32 6.51 15.86
CA ARG A 38 6.89 6.59 16.20
C ARG A 38 6.20 5.23 16.07
N ILE A 39 5.40 4.88 17.08
CA ILE A 39 4.40 3.80 16.97
C ILE A 39 3.19 4.35 16.21
N VAL A 40 2.77 3.64 15.16
CA VAL A 40 1.58 3.96 14.38
C VAL A 40 0.60 2.79 14.46
N THR A 41 -0.64 3.10 14.82
CA THR A 41 -1.74 2.13 14.87
C THR A 41 -2.80 2.53 13.86
N ALA A 42 -3.12 1.65 12.91
CA ALA A 42 -4.21 1.85 11.97
C ALA A 42 -5.47 1.11 12.45
N ARG A 43 -6.60 1.82 12.46
CA ARG A 43 -7.91 1.25 12.78
C ARG A 43 -8.56 0.74 11.51
N VAL A 44 -8.88 -0.55 11.50
CA VAL A 44 -9.31 -1.26 10.30
C VAL A 44 -10.82 -1.48 10.34
N LEU A 45 -11.48 -1.13 9.23
CA LEU A 45 -12.76 -1.71 8.85
C LEU A 45 -12.49 -3.01 8.08
N LEU A 46 -12.87 -4.14 8.67
CA LEU A 46 -12.83 -5.44 8.02
C LEU A 46 -14.17 -5.69 7.33
N VAL A 47 -14.15 -5.87 6.01
CA VAL A 47 -15.31 -6.25 5.19
C VAL A 47 -15.05 -7.61 4.57
N ILE A 48 -15.98 -8.54 4.75
CA ILE A 48 -15.86 -9.91 4.25
C ILE A 48 -17.02 -10.18 3.31
N TYR A 49 -16.72 -10.44 2.05
CA TYR A 49 -17.67 -10.96 1.07
C TYR A 49 -17.61 -12.48 1.08
N ASP A 50 -18.55 -13.13 1.76
CA ASP A 50 -18.66 -14.59 1.85
C ASP A 50 -20.08 -15.03 1.49
N PRO A 51 -20.39 -15.16 0.19
CA PRO A 51 -21.74 -15.36 -0.30
C PRO A 51 -22.35 -16.66 0.20
N VAL A 52 -23.66 -16.63 0.45
CA VAL A 52 -24.45 -17.85 0.72
C VAL A 52 -24.62 -18.61 -0.58
N MET A 53 -24.17 -19.87 -0.58
CA MET A 53 -24.20 -20.77 -1.74
C MET A 53 -25.45 -21.65 -1.78
N ASP A 54 -26.06 -21.86 -0.62
CA ASP A 54 -27.32 -22.59 -0.46
C ASP A 54 -28.17 -21.87 0.60
N THR A 55 -29.34 -21.38 0.18
CA THR A 55 -30.23 -20.61 1.04
C THR A 55 -31.00 -21.46 2.05
N VAL A 56 -31.09 -22.78 1.84
CA VAL A 56 -31.76 -23.70 2.76
C VAL A 56 -30.85 -24.05 3.93
N THR A 57 -29.59 -24.37 3.63
CA THR A 57 -28.60 -24.76 4.66
C THR A 57 -27.85 -23.57 5.26
N GLY A 58 -27.82 -22.43 4.55
CA GLY A 58 -27.00 -21.28 4.90
C GLY A 58 -25.51 -21.49 4.65
N GLU A 59 -25.13 -22.53 3.90
CA GLU A 59 -23.74 -22.83 3.56
C GLU A 59 -23.11 -21.64 2.82
N LYS A 60 -22.03 -21.09 3.39
CA LYS A 60 -21.25 -20.01 2.78
C LYS A 60 -20.18 -20.56 1.83
N LEU A 61 -19.74 -19.74 0.88
CA LEU A 61 -18.74 -20.09 -0.13
C LEU A 61 -17.43 -20.56 0.49
N SER A 62 -16.92 -19.84 1.49
CA SER A 62 -15.66 -20.20 2.17
C SER A 62 -15.72 -21.62 2.78
N SER A 63 -16.83 -21.96 3.41
CA SER A 63 -17.09 -23.29 3.99
C SER A 63 -17.21 -24.35 2.90
N LYS A 64 -18.00 -24.09 1.84
CA LYS A 64 -18.20 -25.01 0.72
C LYS A 64 -16.89 -25.39 0.05
N MET A 65 -15.97 -24.43 -0.09
CA MET A 65 -14.68 -24.61 -0.76
C MET A 65 -13.56 -25.06 0.20
N ASN A 66 -13.85 -25.19 1.50
CA ASN A 66 -12.85 -25.47 2.54
C ASN A 66 -11.65 -24.50 2.48
N TRP A 67 -11.95 -23.22 2.28
CA TRP A 67 -10.95 -22.15 2.22
C TRP A 67 -10.60 -21.63 3.63
N GLN A 68 -9.57 -20.79 3.70
CA GLN A 68 -9.01 -20.34 4.96
C GLN A 68 -10.01 -19.52 5.77
N ARG A 69 -9.94 -19.65 7.09
CA ARG A 69 -10.71 -18.78 7.99
C ARG A 69 -10.09 -17.39 8.02
N VAL A 70 -10.89 -16.38 7.71
CA VAL A 70 -10.45 -14.97 7.70
C VAL A 70 -9.77 -14.56 9.01
N ASP A 71 -10.28 -15.02 10.15
CA ASP A 71 -9.70 -14.67 11.45
C ASP A 71 -8.26 -15.19 11.60
N ALA A 72 -7.97 -16.40 11.10
CA ALA A 72 -6.62 -16.96 11.15
C ALA A 72 -5.65 -16.20 10.24
N LEU A 73 -6.10 -15.85 9.03
CA LEU A 73 -5.34 -15.04 8.09
C LEU A 73 -5.03 -13.65 8.67
N MET A 74 -6.06 -12.98 9.17
CA MET A 74 -5.99 -11.67 9.82
C MET A 74 -5.02 -11.68 11.01
N THR A 75 -5.15 -12.64 11.93
CA THR A 75 -4.25 -12.78 13.09
C THR A 75 -2.81 -13.02 12.65
N GLY A 76 -2.60 -13.90 11.66
CA GLY A 76 -1.26 -14.19 11.13
C GLY A 76 -0.60 -12.95 10.52
N PHE A 77 -1.35 -12.21 9.70
CA PHE A 77 -0.88 -10.99 9.07
C PHE A 77 -0.55 -9.89 10.09
N ILE A 78 -1.46 -9.59 11.03
CA ILE A 78 -1.23 -8.59 12.08
C ILE A 78 0.01 -8.95 12.91
N THR A 79 0.17 -10.23 13.25
CA THR A 79 1.32 -10.71 14.03
C THR A 79 2.63 -10.54 13.27
N ASP A 80 2.66 -10.86 11.98
CA ASP A 80 3.87 -10.70 11.17
C ASP A 80 4.24 -9.24 10.97
N ILE A 81 3.28 -8.35 10.72
CA ILE A 81 3.51 -6.90 10.64
C ILE A 81 4.06 -6.36 11.97
N ALA A 82 3.44 -6.71 13.10
CA ALA A 82 3.93 -6.30 14.41
C ALA A 82 5.35 -6.82 14.68
N THR A 83 5.64 -8.07 14.31
CA THR A 83 6.96 -8.68 14.52
C THR A 83 8.04 -8.01 13.66
N THR A 84 7.81 -7.88 12.36
CA THR A 84 8.78 -7.35 11.38
C THR A 84 9.06 -5.86 11.57
N SER A 85 8.09 -5.11 12.06
CA SER A 85 8.23 -3.70 12.42
C SER A 85 8.83 -3.45 13.80
N GLY A 86 9.12 -4.50 14.59
CA GLY A 86 9.56 -4.34 15.98
C GLY A 86 8.48 -3.73 16.90
N GLY A 87 7.20 -3.92 16.58
CA GLY A 87 6.06 -3.42 17.33
C GLY A 87 5.69 -1.96 17.05
N LEU A 88 6.33 -1.32 16.06
CA LEU A 88 6.08 0.08 15.67
C LEU A 88 4.88 0.23 14.73
N ALA A 89 4.59 -0.79 13.91
CA ALA A 89 3.38 -0.85 13.11
C ALA A 89 2.35 -1.77 13.76
N ARG A 90 1.13 -1.25 13.96
CA ARG A 90 0.04 -1.98 14.62
C ARG A 90 -1.27 -1.81 13.87
N TYR A 91 -2.10 -2.84 13.96
CA TYR A 91 -3.46 -2.82 13.45
C TYR A 91 -4.45 -3.13 14.56
N GLN A 92 -5.57 -2.42 14.54
CA GLN A 92 -6.71 -2.70 15.39
C GLN A 92 -7.95 -2.81 14.50
N VAL A 93 -8.56 -4.00 14.42
CA VAL A 93 -9.86 -4.15 13.76
C VAL A 93 -10.92 -3.57 14.69
N VAL A 94 -11.44 -2.40 14.34
CA VAL A 94 -12.42 -1.67 15.16
C VAL A 94 -13.85 -1.91 14.70
N LYS A 95 -14.02 -2.39 13.46
CA LYS A 95 -15.31 -2.69 12.89
C LYS A 95 -15.20 -3.87 11.93
N ARG A 96 -16.20 -4.75 11.99
CA ARG A 96 -16.34 -5.91 11.10
C ARG A 96 -17.71 -5.88 10.44
N VAL A 97 -17.74 -6.10 9.13
CA VAL A 97 -18.95 -6.23 8.33
C VAL A 97 -18.83 -7.52 7.50
N GLU A 98 -19.78 -8.43 7.67
CA GLU A 98 -19.90 -9.62 6.83
C GLU A 98 -21.06 -9.42 5.84
N LEU A 99 -20.74 -9.60 4.56
CA LEU A 99 -21.66 -9.46 3.45
C LEU A 99 -21.85 -10.84 2.83
N ASN A 100 -23.07 -11.38 2.99
CA ASN A 100 -23.47 -12.69 2.49
C ASN A 100 -23.82 -12.66 0.98
N GLU A 101 -23.07 -11.88 0.20
CA GLU A 101 -23.36 -11.61 -1.20
C GLU A 101 -22.09 -11.60 -2.07
N PHE A 102 -22.28 -11.73 -3.38
CA PHE A 102 -21.24 -11.44 -4.36
C PHE A 102 -21.20 -9.92 -4.60
N PRO A 103 -20.03 -9.25 -4.56
CA PRO A 103 -19.93 -7.84 -4.86
C PRO A 103 -20.37 -7.56 -6.29
N ALA A 104 -21.00 -6.41 -6.51
CA ALA A 104 -21.29 -5.91 -7.87
C ALA A 104 -19.99 -5.65 -8.62
N LYS A 105 -20.01 -5.95 -9.92
CA LYS A 105 -19.02 -5.49 -10.88
C LYS A 105 -19.32 -4.06 -11.32
N THR A 106 -18.37 -3.42 -11.99
CA THR A 106 -18.51 -2.03 -12.45
C THR A 106 -19.66 -1.81 -13.44
N ASP A 107 -20.14 -2.87 -14.09
CA ASP A 107 -21.32 -2.85 -14.98
C ASP A 107 -22.61 -3.31 -14.27
N GLY A 108 -22.57 -3.51 -12.95
CA GLY A 108 -23.68 -3.99 -12.15
C GLY A 108 -23.86 -5.50 -12.14
N PHE A 109 -23.07 -6.27 -12.90
CA PHE A 109 -23.15 -7.73 -12.86
C PHE A 109 -22.85 -8.25 -11.44
N ARG A 110 -23.60 -9.24 -11.00
CA ARG A 110 -23.33 -10.00 -9.77
C ARG A 110 -23.33 -11.48 -10.10
N TYR A 111 -22.30 -12.17 -9.64
CA TYR A 111 -22.32 -13.62 -9.66
C TYR A 111 -23.49 -14.16 -8.83
N THR A 112 -24.01 -15.29 -9.26
CA THR A 112 -24.88 -16.15 -8.45
C THR A 112 -24.06 -17.36 -8.02
N PRO A 113 -24.52 -18.15 -7.02
CA PRO A 113 -23.84 -19.39 -6.67
C PRO A 113 -23.58 -20.28 -7.90
N THR A 114 -24.57 -20.42 -8.78
CA THR A 114 -24.44 -21.22 -10.01
C THR A 114 -23.41 -20.65 -10.98
N SER A 115 -23.47 -19.36 -11.30
CA SER A 115 -22.54 -18.78 -12.28
C SER A 115 -21.11 -18.71 -11.74
N TYR A 116 -20.93 -18.50 -10.43
CA TYR A 116 -19.61 -18.52 -9.82
C TYR A 116 -19.00 -19.93 -9.81
N MET A 117 -19.78 -20.96 -9.45
CA MET A 117 -19.30 -22.34 -9.49
C MET A 117 -18.94 -22.79 -10.91
N ALA A 118 -19.58 -22.23 -11.94
CA ALA A 118 -19.19 -22.49 -13.33
C ALA A 118 -17.79 -21.92 -13.64
N VAL A 119 -17.47 -20.71 -13.15
CA VAL A 119 -16.12 -20.11 -13.28
C VAL A 119 -15.07 -20.98 -12.58
N LEU A 120 -15.33 -21.41 -11.35
CA LEU A 120 -14.40 -22.27 -10.60
C LEU A 120 -14.15 -23.64 -11.27
N ARG A 121 -15.04 -24.10 -12.15
CA ARG A 121 -14.88 -25.32 -12.94
C ARG A 121 -14.17 -25.10 -14.28
N GLY A 122 -13.57 -23.94 -14.48
CA GLY A 122 -12.84 -23.57 -15.71
C GLY A 122 -13.68 -22.80 -16.73
N GLY A 123 -14.88 -22.34 -16.36
CA GLY A 123 -15.65 -21.41 -17.17
C GLY A 123 -15.01 -20.02 -17.23
N ASN A 124 -15.37 -19.23 -18.24
CA ASN A 124 -14.86 -17.86 -18.39
C ASN A 124 -15.42 -16.95 -17.29
N PRO A 125 -14.57 -16.20 -16.57
CA PRO A 125 -15.04 -15.17 -15.62
C PRO A 125 -15.70 -14.01 -16.36
N HIS A 126 -16.61 -13.32 -15.68
CA HIS A 126 -17.28 -12.12 -16.21
C HIS A 126 -16.28 -11.00 -16.53
N THR A 127 -16.54 -10.27 -17.62
CA THR A 127 -15.80 -9.07 -18.02
C THR A 127 -16.78 -7.92 -18.23
N PRO A 128 -16.59 -6.75 -17.61
CA PRO A 128 -15.44 -6.33 -16.79
C PRO A 128 -15.31 -7.06 -15.45
N SER A 129 -14.06 -7.33 -15.04
CA SER A 129 -13.76 -8.13 -13.84
C SER A 129 -13.77 -7.34 -12.53
N MET A 130 -13.70 -6.01 -12.61
CA MET A 130 -13.55 -5.11 -11.46
C MET A 130 -14.81 -5.01 -10.63
N ALA A 131 -14.65 -5.04 -9.31
CA ALA A 131 -15.72 -4.73 -8.37
C ALA A 131 -16.06 -3.24 -8.40
N ASP A 132 -17.32 -2.92 -8.12
CA ASP A 132 -17.76 -1.53 -7.93
C ASP A 132 -17.41 -1.04 -6.52
N TYR A 133 -16.23 -0.45 -6.40
CA TYR A 133 -15.77 0.18 -5.17
C TYR A 133 -16.64 1.37 -4.75
N GLN A 134 -17.28 2.10 -5.67
CA GLN A 134 -18.08 3.29 -5.32
C GLN A 134 -19.36 2.89 -4.59
N THR A 135 -20.01 1.82 -5.05
CA THR A 135 -21.15 1.23 -4.34
C THR A 135 -20.74 0.79 -2.93
N LEU A 136 -19.61 0.09 -2.77
CA LEU A 136 -19.08 -0.32 -1.46
C LEU A 136 -18.81 0.88 -0.54
N LEU A 137 -18.12 1.91 -1.02
CA LEU A 137 -17.81 3.10 -0.24
C LEU A 137 -19.06 3.82 0.25
N THR A 138 -20.08 3.91 -0.60
CA THR A 138 -21.35 4.58 -0.31
C THR A 138 -22.18 3.76 0.67
N GLN A 139 -22.38 2.46 0.40
CA GLN A 139 -23.20 1.56 1.22
C GLN A 139 -22.69 1.50 2.67
N LEU A 140 -21.38 1.54 2.86
CA LEU A 140 -20.76 1.47 4.18
C LEU A 140 -20.35 2.85 4.74
N ASN A 141 -20.67 3.97 4.07
CA ASN A 141 -20.28 5.32 4.49
C ASN A 141 -18.77 5.45 4.82
N ILE A 142 -17.90 4.79 4.05
CA ILE A 142 -16.46 4.66 4.37
C ILE A 142 -15.77 6.02 4.41
N LEU A 143 -16.05 6.90 3.43
CA LEU A 143 -15.39 8.21 3.36
C LEU A 143 -15.68 9.07 4.61
N GLN A 144 -16.90 8.99 5.13
CA GLN A 144 -17.30 9.70 6.35
C GLN A 144 -16.60 9.11 7.58
N GLN A 145 -16.57 7.78 7.71
CA GLN A 145 -15.86 7.12 8.82
C GLN A 145 -14.36 7.48 8.84
N VAL A 146 -13.71 7.55 7.68
CA VAL A 146 -12.30 7.98 7.59
C VAL A 146 -12.13 9.46 7.98
N ASN A 147 -13.00 10.35 7.47
CA ASN A 147 -12.97 11.78 7.82
C ASN A 147 -13.15 12.02 9.31
N ASN A 148 -14.07 11.28 9.93
CA ASN A 148 -14.35 11.32 11.36
C ASN A 148 -13.25 10.65 12.20
N ARG A 149 -12.23 10.07 11.56
CA ARG A 149 -11.20 9.27 12.21
C ARG A 149 -11.82 8.16 13.04
N GLU A 150 -12.80 7.44 12.52
CA GLU A 150 -13.34 6.21 13.12
C GLU A 150 -12.52 5.00 12.64
N ILE A 151 -12.12 5.04 11.37
CA ILE A 151 -11.25 4.06 10.71
C ILE A 151 -10.13 4.79 9.95
N ASP A 152 -9.03 4.10 9.70
CA ASP A 152 -7.87 4.61 8.95
C ASP A 152 -7.53 3.73 7.73
N GLU A 153 -8.04 2.50 7.68
CA GLU A 153 -7.80 1.53 6.61
C GLU A 153 -9.00 0.59 6.43
N VAL A 154 -9.17 0.04 5.21
CA VAL A 154 -10.22 -0.92 4.90
C VAL A 154 -9.60 -2.22 4.39
N TRP A 155 -9.99 -3.37 4.95
CA TRP A 155 -9.59 -4.69 4.47
C TRP A 155 -10.79 -5.39 3.85
N LEU A 156 -10.67 -5.76 2.57
CA LEU A 156 -11.68 -6.51 1.83
C LEU A 156 -11.20 -7.95 1.70
N PHE A 157 -11.87 -8.88 2.39
CA PHE A 157 -11.68 -10.31 2.19
C PHE A 157 -12.73 -10.83 1.23
N ALA A 158 -12.29 -11.53 0.20
CA ALA A 158 -13.18 -12.11 -0.79
C ALA A 158 -12.57 -13.38 -1.40
N PHE A 159 -13.16 -13.80 -2.52
CA PHE A 159 -12.83 -15.01 -3.27
C PHE A 159 -12.17 -14.64 -4.62
N PRO A 160 -11.56 -15.61 -5.32
CA PRO A 160 -10.99 -15.40 -6.66
C PRO A 160 -12.01 -14.82 -7.62
N HIS A 161 -11.58 -13.86 -8.45
CA HIS A 161 -12.46 -13.11 -9.37
C HIS A 161 -13.50 -12.22 -8.68
N ALA A 162 -13.38 -11.89 -7.39
CA ALA A 162 -14.22 -10.88 -6.74
C ALA A 162 -14.01 -9.46 -7.31
N GLY A 163 -12.83 -9.18 -7.88
CA GLY A 163 -12.56 -7.93 -8.61
C GLY A 163 -11.93 -6.82 -7.75
N PHE A 164 -11.23 -7.19 -6.68
CA PHE A 164 -10.49 -6.25 -5.85
C PHE A 164 -9.01 -6.25 -6.21
N TYR A 165 -8.40 -5.06 -6.23
CA TYR A 165 -6.94 -4.90 -6.24
C TYR A 165 -6.34 -5.28 -4.88
N GLU A 166 -5.09 -5.72 -4.88
CA GLU A 166 -4.31 -6.03 -3.67
C GLU A 166 -4.18 -4.83 -2.74
N SER A 167 -3.92 -3.65 -3.30
CA SER A 167 -4.04 -2.37 -2.61
C SER A 167 -4.56 -1.29 -3.56
N ARG A 168 -5.29 -0.33 -3.02
CA ARG A 168 -5.75 0.87 -3.72
C ARG A 168 -5.88 2.04 -2.75
N MET A 169 -5.36 3.20 -3.11
CA MET A 169 -5.46 4.40 -2.27
C MET A 169 -6.67 5.25 -2.65
N ALA A 170 -7.36 5.77 -1.64
CA ALA A 170 -8.49 6.68 -1.76
C ALA A 170 -8.30 7.92 -0.88
N GLY A 171 -9.12 8.94 -1.10
CA GLY A 171 -9.06 10.23 -0.41
C GLY A 171 -8.34 11.32 -1.18
N LYS A 172 -8.42 12.56 -0.68
CA LYS A 172 -7.79 13.72 -1.28
C LYS A 172 -6.27 13.55 -1.34
N GLY A 173 -5.71 13.69 -2.54
CA GLY A 173 -4.28 13.51 -2.78
C GLY A 173 -3.84 12.04 -2.84
N ALA A 174 -4.79 11.09 -2.96
CA ALA A 174 -4.46 9.70 -3.26
C ALA A 174 -3.58 9.59 -4.51
N PHE A 175 -2.68 8.60 -4.49
CA PHE A 175 -1.73 8.33 -5.56
C PHE A 175 -1.70 6.82 -5.84
N TRP A 176 -0.93 6.41 -6.86
CA TRP A 176 -0.77 5.00 -7.20
C TRP A 176 -0.30 4.17 -5.99
N CYS A 177 -1.03 3.12 -5.66
CA CYS A 177 -0.70 2.21 -4.57
C CYS A 177 -1.03 0.79 -5.01
N ASN A 178 -0.10 0.17 -5.73
CA ASN A 178 -0.27 -1.05 -6.54
C ASN A 178 -1.44 -1.06 -7.54
N SER A 179 -2.14 0.06 -7.68
CA SER A 179 -3.26 0.25 -8.58
C SER A 179 -3.53 1.75 -8.76
N PRO A 180 -4.30 2.15 -9.79
CA PRO A 180 -4.71 3.53 -9.96
C PRO A 180 -5.43 4.07 -8.71
N ALA A 181 -5.08 5.31 -8.32
CA ALA A 181 -5.77 6.01 -7.25
C ALA A 181 -7.30 6.00 -7.47
N MET A 182 -8.06 5.96 -6.38
CA MET A 182 -9.51 5.91 -6.47
C MET A 182 -10.11 7.28 -6.79
N GLU A 183 -10.81 7.36 -7.91
CA GLU A 183 -11.52 8.57 -8.34
C GLU A 183 -12.74 8.86 -7.44
N ASN A 184 -13.24 10.10 -7.48
CA ASN A 184 -14.44 10.53 -6.75
C ASN A 184 -14.41 10.35 -5.22
N THR A 185 -13.21 10.29 -4.63
CA THR A 185 -13.02 10.17 -3.17
C THR A 185 -12.43 11.42 -2.52
N SER A 186 -12.31 12.53 -3.26
CA SER A 186 -11.69 13.78 -2.79
C SER A 186 -12.47 14.51 -1.69
N SER A 187 -13.74 14.14 -1.46
CA SER A 187 -14.53 14.58 -0.30
C SER A 187 -13.99 14.03 1.03
N CYS A 188 -13.20 12.95 0.99
CA CYS A 188 -12.42 12.49 2.13
C CYS A 188 -11.09 13.25 2.19
N SER A 189 -10.93 14.08 3.21
CA SER A 189 -9.74 14.93 3.40
C SER A 189 -8.47 14.13 3.71
N ARG A 190 -8.62 12.88 4.17
CA ARG A 190 -7.53 11.98 4.57
C ARG A 190 -7.34 10.90 3.50
N LYS A 191 -6.08 10.55 3.25
CA LYS A 191 -5.72 9.38 2.46
C LYS A 191 -5.89 8.14 3.31
N PHE A 192 -6.42 7.08 2.71
CA PHE A 192 -6.50 5.74 3.30
C PHE A 192 -6.28 4.68 2.21
N VAL A 193 -5.87 3.48 2.63
CA VAL A 193 -5.67 2.35 1.72
C VAL A 193 -6.82 1.36 1.89
N ILE A 194 -7.26 0.79 0.77
CA ILE A 194 -8.17 -0.34 0.71
C ILE A 194 -7.32 -1.54 0.28
N MET A 195 -7.18 -2.53 1.17
CA MET A 195 -6.46 -3.78 0.89
C MET A 195 -7.44 -4.84 0.39
N GLY A 196 -7.09 -5.54 -0.68
CA GLY A 196 -7.82 -6.71 -1.16
C GLY A 196 -7.09 -8.00 -0.81
N PHE A 197 -7.76 -8.90 -0.09
CA PHE A 197 -7.25 -10.21 0.31
C PHE A 197 -8.18 -11.32 -0.15
N SER A 198 -7.60 -12.47 -0.47
CA SER A 198 -8.35 -13.67 -0.83
C SER A 198 -8.26 -14.70 0.28
N TYR A 199 -9.40 -15.20 0.77
CA TYR A 199 -9.40 -16.29 1.74
C TYR A 199 -9.13 -17.67 1.10
N GLU A 200 -8.99 -17.76 -0.23
CA GLU A 200 -8.40 -18.93 -0.89
C GLU A 200 -6.87 -19.02 -0.64
N ARG A 201 -6.22 -17.87 -0.41
CA ARG A 201 -4.76 -17.75 -0.28
C ARG A 201 -4.32 -17.76 1.19
N GLN A 202 -3.02 -17.62 1.42
CA GLN A 202 -2.40 -17.68 2.74
C GLN A 202 -1.89 -16.30 3.18
N VAL A 203 -1.32 -16.25 4.38
CA VAL A 203 -0.71 -15.02 4.93
C VAL A 203 0.46 -14.54 4.07
N GLY A 204 1.15 -15.44 3.35
CA GLY A 204 2.26 -15.07 2.47
C GLY A 204 1.86 -14.07 1.40
N GLU A 205 0.73 -14.30 0.73
CA GLU A 205 0.17 -13.41 -0.28
C GLU A 205 -0.40 -12.13 0.33
N MET A 206 -0.94 -12.17 1.55
CA MET A 206 -1.33 -10.93 2.23
C MET A 206 -0.12 -10.01 2.48
N LEU A 207 1.03 -10.61 2.85
CA LEU A 207 2.29 -9.87 3.02
C LEU A 207 2.83 -9.37 1.67
N GLU A 208 2.59 -10.08 0.58
CA GLU A 208 2.92 -9.63 -0.77
C GLU A 208 2.13 -8.37 -1.15
N SER A 209 0.81 -8.40 -0.99
CA SER A 209 -0.07 -7.24 -1.20
C SER A 209 0.38 -6.03 -0.37
N PHE A 210 0.77 -6.26 0.89
CA PHE A 210 1.33 -5.22 1.75
C PHE A 210 2.71 -4.78 1.29
N GLY A 211 3.54 -5.69 0.78
CA GLY A 211 4.82 -5.39 0.14
C GLY A 211 4.64 -4.39 -0.98
N HIS A 212 3.82 -4.71 -1.99
CA HIS A 212 3.53 -3.82 -3.12
C HIS A 212 3.00 -2.44 -2.71
N ARG A 213 2.13 -2.38 -1.70
CA ARG A 213 1.70 -1.09 -1.12
C ARG A 213 2.89 -0.32 -0.57
N SER A 214 3.81 -1.02 0.09
CA SER A 214 4.96 -0.43 0.77
C SER A 214 5.93 0.14 -0.24
N GLU A 215 6.22 -0.61 -1.31
CA GLU A 215 7.02 -0.13 -2.44
C GLU A 215 6.42 1.17 -3.02
N SER A 216 5.11 1.17 -3.31
CA SER A 216 4.42 2.34 -3.84
C SER A 216 4.51 3.56 -2.91
N ILE A 217 4.34 3.36 -1.60
CA ILE A 217 4.42 4.40 -0.58
C ILE A 217 5.86 4.93 -0.44
N LEU A 218 6.87 4.06 -0.47
CA LEU A 218 8.27 4.45 -0.35
C LEU A 218 8.76 5.18 -1.60
N ILE A 219 8.37 4.73 -2.80
CA ILE A 219 8.59 5.47 -4.05
C ILE A 219 8.02 6.89 -3.91
N LYS A 220 6.78 7.03 -3.42
CA LYS A 220 6.17 8.35 -3.23
C LYS A 220 6.90 9.18 -2.17
N THR A 221 7.30 8.57 -1.07
CA THR A 221 8.00 9.22 0.05
C THR A 221 9.32 9.82 -0.40
N PHE A 222 10.07 9.10 -1.22
CA PHE A 222 11.40 9.52 -1.69
C PHE A 222 11.41 10.12 -3.11
N GLN A 223 10.25 10.35 -3.73
CA GLN A 223 10.17 10.86 -5.12
C GLN A 223 10.90 12.20 -5.36
N LYS A 224 11.09 13.00 -4.29
CA LYS A 224 11.78 14.31 -4.33
C LYS A 224 13.27 14.20 -3.97
N ALA A 225 13.77 13.01 -3.66
CA ALA A 225 15.18 12.82 -3.37
C ALA A 225 16.03 13.17 -4.60
N PRO A 226 17.20 13.82 -4.42
CA PRO A 226 18.09 14.10 -5.54
C PRO A 226 18.50 12.80 -6.26
N PRO A 227 18.78 12.86 -7.58
CA PRO A 227 19.29 11.70 -8.32
C PRO A 227 20.49 11.06 -7.63
N GLY A 228 20.48 9.72 -7.53
CA GLY A 228 21.53 8.95 -6.85
C GLY A 228 21.52 9.04 -5.32
N LYS A 229 20.57 9.78 -4.72
CA LYS A 229 20.40 9.89 -3.26
C LYS A 229 19.07 9.35 -2.75
N ASN A 230 18.26 8.73 -3.62
CA ASN A 230 17.01 8.09 -3.23
C ASN A 230 17.30 6.82 -2.40
N PRO A 231 16.98 6.80 -1.09
CA PRO A 231 17.25 5.63 -0.25
C PRO A 231 16.51 4.39 -0.70
N TYR A 232 15.26 4.53 -1.18
CA TYR A 232 14.49 3.36 -1.60
C TYR A 232 15.03 2.74 -2.89
N GLU A 233 15.50 3.53 -3.85
CA GLU A 233 16.18 3.03 -5.06
C GLU A 233 17.46 2.25 -4.72
N ARG A 234 18.15 2.60 -3.63
CA ARG A 234 19.29 1.82 -3.14
C ARG A 234 18.79 0.55 -2.44
N PHE A 235 17.83 0.67 -1.52
CA PHE A 235 17.26 -0.46 -0.78
C PHE A 235 16.81 -1.60 -1.72
N SER A 236 16.16 -1.23 -2.82
CA SER A 236 15.55 -2.17 -3.76
C SER A 236 16.51 -2.88 -4.72
N ARG A 237 17.82 -2.64 -4.63
CA ARG A 237 18.80 -3.22 -5.54
C ARG A 237 18.97 -4.72 -5.32
N TYR A 238 19.08 -5.45 -6.42
CA TYR A 238 19.44 -6.86 -6.48
C TYR A 238 20.43 -7.08 -7.63
N ASP A 239 21.21 -8.14 -7.57
CA ASP A 239 22.44 -8.30 -8.35
C ASP A 239 22.22 -8.32 -9.86
N LYS A 240 21.14 -8.96 -10.35
CA LYS A 240 20.84 -8.99 -11.78
C LYS A 240 20.60 -7.58 -12.35
N GLN A 241 19.96 -6.69 -11.60
CA GLN A 241 19.73 -5.30 -12.03
C GLN A 241 20.91 -4.38 -11.67
N ASN A 242 21.64 -4.70 -10.60
CA ASN A 242 22.71 -3.90 -10.03
C ASN A 242 23.93 -4.78 -9.70
N PRO A 243 24.70 -5.24 -10.71
CA PRO A 243 25.78 -6.20 -10.50
C PRO A 243 26.79 -5.73 -9.46
N GLY A 244 27.03 -6.57 -8.45
CA GLY A 244 27.95 -6.28 -7.34
C GLY A 244 27.48 -5.19 -6.37
N GLN A 245 26.24 -4.72 -6.48
CA GLN A 245 25.63 -3.69 -5.64
C GLN A 245 24.29 -4.15 -5.05
N ALA A 246 24.16 -5.46 -4.76
CA ALA A 246 22.95 -6.00 -4.18
C ALA A 246 22.73 -5.47 -2.76
N GLU A 247 21.48 -5.14 -2.46
CA GLU A 247 21.03 -4.58 -1.19
C GLU A 247 19.99 -5.56 -0.63
N VAL A 248 18.75 -5.13 -0.37
CA VAL A 248 17.68 -6.03 0.12
C VAL A 248 16.89 -6.63 -1.04
N GLY A 249 16.73 -5.89 -2.14
CA GLY A 249 15.83 -6.26 -3.24
C GLY A 249 14.42 -5.73 -3.05
N ASN A 250 13.48 -6.26 -3.81
CA ASN A 250 12.08 -5.81 -3.82
C ASN A 250 11.15 -6.99 -3.45
N ILE A 251 9.84 -6.77 -3.44
CA ILE A 251 8.94 -7.82 -2.95
C ILE A 251 8.99 -9.09 -3.81
N HIS A 252 9.34 -8.97 -5.09
CA HIS A 252 9.45 -10.05 -6.08
C HIS A 252 10.87 -10.64 -6.19
N PHE A 253 11.90 -9.83 -5.99
CA PHE A 253 13.29 -10.21 -6.22
C PHE A 253 14.12 -10.09 -4.94
N ALA A 254 14.66 -11.23 -4.50
CA ALA A 254 15.69 -11.29 -3.47
C ALA A 254 17.07 -10.86 -4.06
N PRO A 255 18.10 -10.63 -3.23
CA PRO A 255 19.39 -10.12 -3.69
C PRO A 255 20.06 -10.90 -4.83
N ASN A 256 19.83 -12.21 -4.92
CA ASN A 256 20.42 -13.10 -5.93
C ASN A 256 19.43 -13.57 -7.01
N SER A 257 18.19 -13.07 -7.02
CA SER A 257 17.13 -13.56 -7.90
C SER A 257 17.43 -13.28 -9.37
N GLU A 258 17.22 -14.28 -10.23
CA GLU A 258 17.41 -14.21 -11.67
C GLU A 258 16.09 -14.07 -12.45
N SER A 259 14.96 -14.35 -11.81
CA SER A 259 13.62 -14.17 -12.36
C SER A 259 12.63 -13.81 -11.26
N ASP A 260 11.41 -13.47 -11.66
CA ASP A 260 10.32 -13.20 -10.74
C ASP A 260 10.10 -14.40 -9.79
N TYR A 261 9.93 -14.14 -8.49
CA TYR A 261 9.77 -15.13 -7.42
C TYR A 261 10.92 -16.14 -7.24
N ASP A 262 12.12 -15.85 -7.76
CA ASP A 262 13.31 -16.72 -7.63
C ASP A 262 13.93 -16.66 -6.22
N TRP A 263 13.18 -17.09 -5.20
CA TRP A 263 13.56 -17.01 -3.79
C TRP A 263 14.22 -18.30 -3.25
N ASN A 264 14.28 -19.37 -4.04
CA ASN A 264 14.97 -20.61 -3.69
C ASN A 264 16.35 -20.74 -4.38
N ASN A 265 16.83 -19.68 -5.01
CA ASN A 265 18.12 -19.66 -5.68
C ASN A 265 19.28 -19.85 -4.68
N PRO A 266 20.07 -20.94 -4.77
CA PRO A 266 21.16 -21.20 -3.84
C PRO A 266 22.42 -20.37 -4.12
N ARG A 267 22.47 -19.63 -5.25
CA ARG A 267 23.63 -18.83 -5.66
C ARG A 267 23.99 -17.82 -4.57
N LEU A 268 25.25 -17.84 -4.14
CA LEU A 268 25.76 -16.82 -3.23
C LEU A 268 25.91 -15.48 -3.96
N VAL A 269 25.57 -14.40 -3.26
CA VAL A 269 25.76 -13.02 -3.71
C VAL A 269 26.27 -12.15 -2.58
N SER A 270 27.15 -11.20 -2.91
CA SER A 270 27.58 -10.16 -1.98
C SER A 270 26.46 -9.13 -1.82
N SER A 271 25.91 -8.97 -0.62
CA SER A 271 24.81 -8.04 -0.33
C SER A 271 25.07 -7.22 0.94
N HIS A 272 24.61 -5.96 0.93
CA HIS A 272 24.58 -5.06 2.08
C HIS A 272 23.23 -5.09 2.85
N CYS A 273 22.39 -6.10 2.65
CA CYS A 273 21.03 -6.18 3.22
C CYS A 273 20.92 -5.82 4.71
N ASP A 274 21.80 -6.36 5.57
CA ASP A 274 21.73 -6.13 7.02
C ASP A 274 22.04 -4.68 7.42
N ASP A 275 22.76 -3.93 6.57
CA ASP A 275 23.20 -2.58 6.88
C ASP A 275 22.02 -1.60 6.97
N TRP A 276 20.91 -1.91 6.30
CA TRP A 276 19.65 -1.16 6.38
C TRP A 276 19.06 -1.10 7.78
N LEU A 277 19.45 -2.01 8.68
CA LEU A 277 19.08 -1.95 10.09
C LEU A 277 19.74 -0.77 10.83
N ASN A 278 20.79 -0.16 10.26
CA ASN A 278 21.52 0.99 10.81
C ASN A 278 21.15 2.34 10.15
N PHE A 279 20.19 2.35 9.22
CA PHE A 279 19.76 3.55 8.49
C PHE A 279 19.61 4.78 9.41
N PRO A 280 20.09 5.98 9.04
CA PRO A 280 20.52 6.42 7.71
C PRO A 280 22.01 6.19 7.45
N ARG A 281 22.76 5.76 8.47
CA ARG A 281 24.19 5.47 8.32
C ARG A 281 24.32 4.01 7.94
N LEU A 282 24.91 3.77 6.78
CA LEU A 282 25.11 2.43 6.23
C LEU A 282 26.62 2.12 6.20
N PRO A 283 27.28 1.89 7.37
CA PRO A 283 28.71 1.60 7.44
C PRO A 283 29.05 0.10 7.33
N GLY A 284 28.04 -0.76 7.35
CA GLY A 284 28.18 -2.21 7.48
C GLY A 284 28.85 -2.84 6.25
N PRO A 285 29.66 -3.89 6.46
CA PRO A 285 30.26 -4.62 5.35
C PRO A 285 29.19 -5.41 4.59
N ALA A 286 29.44 -5.68 3.31
CA ALA A 286 28.67 -6.69 2.59
C ALA A 286 28.97 -8.09 3.15
N ARG A 287 28.01 -9.00 3.03
CA ARG A 287 28.21 -10.44 3.29
C ARG A 287 27.69 -11.28 2.14
N GLN A 288 28.14 -12.54 2.08
CA GLN A 288 27.61 -13.52 1.16
C GLN A 288 26.27 -14.05 1.69
N VAL A 289 25.22 -13.96 0.87
CA VAL A 289 23.85 -14.42 1.18
C VAL A 289 23.29 -15.26 0.05
N ASN A 290 22.29 -16.10 0.34
CA ASN A 290 21.55 -16.91 -0.63
C ASN A 290 20.14 -17.20 -0.10
N ALA A 291 19.41 -18.09 -0.77
CA ALA A 291 18.06 -18.51 -0.41
C ALA A 291 17.84 -18.92 1.06
N ASP A 292 18.85 -19.45 1.76
CA ASP A 292 18.71 -19.87 3.17
C ASP A 292 18.39 -18.69 4.10
N GLU A 293 18.82 -17.49 3.70
CA GLU A 293 18.65 -16.25 4.45
C GLU A 293 17.18 -15.81 4.57
N TRP A 294 16.39 -16.04 3.52
CA TRP A 294 14.99 -15.56 3.42
C TRP A 294 13.97 -16.71 3.28
N GLY A 295 14.35 -17.92 3.68
CA GLY A 295 13.42 -19.04 3.83
C GLY A 295 13.23 -19.92 2.61
N ASN A 296 14.21 -19.93 1.70
CA ASN A 296 14.41 -20.94 0.66
C ASN A 296 13.16 -21.25 -0.18
N GLY A 297 12.62 -20.20 -0.82
CA GLY A 297 11.41 -20.29 -1.64
C GLY A 297 10.08 -20.12 -0.88
N ASN A 298 10.09 -20.06 0.45
CA ASN A 298 8.88 -19.82 1.22
C ASN A 298 8.45 -18.34 1.14
N ILE A 299 7.35 -18.07 0.44
CA ILE A 299 6.76 -16.74 0.27
C ILE A 299 6.63 -15.94 1.57
N ARG A 300 6.11 -16.56 2.64
CA ARG A 300 5.87 -15.85 3.91
C ARG A 300 7.18 -15.53 4.61
N LEU A 301 8.15 -16.43 4.59
CA LEU A 301 9.47 -16.18 5.17
C LEU A 301 10.23 -15.12 4.37
N HIS A 302 10.15 -15.15 3.03
CA HIS A 302 10.75 -14.13 2.17
C HIS A 302 10.19 -12.75 2.47
N HIS A 303 8.86 -12.58 2.46
CA HIS A 303 8.25 -11.28 2.74
C HIS A 303 8.55 -10.79 4.16
N LYS A 304 8.57 -11.69 5.16
CA LYS A 304 9.00 -11.31 6.52
C LYS A 304 10.45 -10.87 6.56
N TRP A 305 11.33 -11.55 5.82
CA TRP A 305 12.73 -11.18 5.68
C TRP A 305 12.88 -9.82 5.01
N TRP A 306 12.15 -9.53 3.95
CA TRP A 306 12.19 -8.22 3.29
C TRP A 306 11.68 -7.11 4.23
N LEU A 307 10.51 -7.32 4.85
CA LEU A 307 9.89 -6.35 5.76
C LEU A 307 10.76 -6.06 6.99
N ARG A 308 11.43 -7.06 7.57
CA ARG A 308 12.31 -6.82 8.74
C ARG A 308 13.52 -5.96 8.41
N HIS A 309 13.92 -5.81 7.14
CA HIS A 309 15.03 -4.93 6.76
C HIS A 309 14.59 -3.49 6.53
N LEU A 310 13.29 -3.20 6.46
CA LEU A 310 12.82 -1.83 6.37
C LEU A 310 13.28 -1.03 7.61
N PRO A 311 13.87 0.17 7.41
CA PRO A 311 14.30 1.05 8.48
C PRO A 311 13.21 1.34 9.51
N LYS A 312 13.60 1.24 10.79
CA LYS A 312 12.70 1.35 11.95
C LYS A 312 13.39 1.98 13.16
N VAL A 313 14.28 2.93 12.92
CA VAL A 313 15.08 3.58 13.99
C VAL A 313 14.69 5.04 14.20
N SER A 314 15.21 5.63 15.28
CA SER A 314 15.04 7.05 15.60
C SER A 314 15.73 7.96 14.58
N GLY A 315 15.21 9.17 14.47
CA GLY A 315 15.77 10.27 13.73
C GLY A 315 15.02 10.60 12.44
N ARG A 316 15.53 11.61 11.76
CA ARG A 316 15.04 12.16 10.50
C ARG A 316 16.23 12.59 9.66
N THR A 317 16.18 12.26 8.38
CA THR A 317 17.23 12.54 7.40
C THR A 317 16.57 13.01 6.12
N GLY A 318 16.99 14.18 5.60
CA GLY A 318 16.41 14.76 4.39
C GLY A 318 14.91 15.00 4.53
N SER A 319 14.47 15.47 5.71
CA SER A 319 13.05 15.66 6.07
C SER A 319 12.20 14.39 6.13
N VAL A 320 12.75 13.18 5.92
CA VAL A 320 12.03 11.90 6.06
C VAL A 320 12.46 11.21 7.36
N ALA A 321 11.51 10.71 8.14
CA ALA A 321 11.82 9.97 9.35
C ALA A 321 12.52 8.65 9.02
N ASN A 322 13.49 8.27 9.85
CA ASN A 322 14.26 7.04 9.70
C ASN A 322 13.44 5.78 9.99
N ASN A 323 12.28 5.93 10.65
CA ASN A 323 11.28 4.88 10.78
C ASN A 323 10.33 4.90 9.57
N TRP A 324 10.59 4.06 8.57
CA TRP A 324 9.81 4.05 7.33
C TRP A 324 8.40 3.50 7.53
N TRP A 325 8.20 2.63 8.53
CA TRP A 325 6.89 2.03 8.85
C TRP A 325 5.79 3.06 9.12
N GLN A 326 6.15 4.25 9.61
CA GLN A 326 5.14 5.27 9.89
C GLN A 326 4.40 5.71 8.62
N TYR A 327 5.08 5.75 7.47
CA TYR A 327 4.48 6.11 6.18
C TYR A 327 3.66 4.97 5.59
N LEU A 328 4.10 3.73 5.80
CA LEU A 328 3.42 2.52 5.31
C LEU A 328 2.03 2.36 5.96
N ILE A 329 1.94 2.71 7.23
CA ILE A 329 0.71 2.62 8.03
C ILE A 329 -0.11 3.91 7.95
N ASP A 330 0.51 5.08 7.98
CA ASP A 330 -0.18 6.38 7.86
C ASP A 330 0.32 7.17 6.63
N PRO A 331 -0.30 6.97 5.45
CA PRO A 331 0.09 7.69 4.23
C PRO A 331 -0.19 9.19 4.32
N ASN A 332 -0.90 9.67 5.35
CA ASN A 332 -1.11 11.11 5.57
C ASN A 332 0.16 11.83 6.02
N LEU A 333 1.21 11.10 6.41
CA LEU A 333 2.52 11.66 6.76
C LEU A 333 3.40 11.97 5.53
N ILE A 334 2.94 11.63 4.33
CA ILE A 334 3.64 12.00 3.09
C ILE A 334 3.24 13.42 2.70
N ASP A 335 4.21 14.33 2.77
CA ASP A 335 4.10 15.72 2.33
C ASP A 335 4.15 15.80 0.79
N LEU A 336 3.05 16.23 0.17
CA LEU A 336 2.95 16.35 -1.28
C LEU A 336 3.82 17.47 -1.87
#